data_AF-W1VGF5-F1
#
_entry.id   AF-W1VGF5-F1
#
_cell.length_a   1.000
_cell.length_b   1.000
_cell.length_c   1.000
_cell.angle_alpha   90.00
_cell.angle_beta   90.00
_cell.angle_gamma   90.00
#
_symmetry.space_group_name_H-M   'P 1'
#
loop_
_entity.id
_entity.type
_entity.pdbx_description
1 polymer ?
#
loop_
_entity_poly.entity_id
_entity_poly.type
_entity_poly.pdbx_seq_one_letter_code
_entity_poly.pdbx_strand_id
1 'polypeptide(L)'
;TGGSIRQPAAVTGTVGVKPTYGTVSRYGVIAMASSLDTPGPMARTVLDTALLHDVMASYDPLDSTSLSDAPRGMAEVVRAAQAGRDLTGLRVGVIAELDGGEGYHSGVLDSFHAALTLLEEAGAVIETVSLPHLEYALDAYYLIMPAEVSSNLARYDGMRYGLRVEPTSGPVTAETVMAAT
;
A
#
# COMPACT_ATOMS: atom_id res chain seq x y z
N THR A 1 1.10 3.67 -2.30
CA THR A 1 1.34 5.12 -2.11
C THR A 1 1.35 5.47 -0.62
N GLY A 2 0.32 6.01 0.03
CA GLY A 2 0.43 6.36 1.47
C GLY A 2 -0.16 5.35 2.46
N GLY A 3 -0.97 4.42 1.98
CA GLY A 3 -1.87 3.63 2.84
C GLY A 3 -3.20 3.28 2.19
N SER A 4 -3.41 3.67 0.93
CA SER A 4 -4.67 3.58 0.17
C SER A 4 -5.25 2.18 -0.06
N ILE A 5 -4.59 1.12 0.41
CA ILE A 5 -5.13 -0.25 0.49
C ILE A 5 -5.47 -0.60 1.94
N ARG A 6 -4.52 -0.35 2.85
CA ARG A 6 -4.63 -0.71 4.27
C ARG A 6 -5.67 0.14 5.00
N GLN A 7 -5.73 1.44 4.73
CA GLN A 7 -6.68 2.35 5.36
C GLN A 7 -8.14 2.03 4.99
N PRO A 8 -8.53 1.91 3.70
CA PRO A 8 -9.90 1.51 3.38
C PRO A 8 -10.23 0.11 3.91
N ALA A 9 -9.27 -0.82 3.93
CA ALA A 9 -9.48 -2.14 4.53
C ALA A 9 -9.85 -2.05 6.03
N ALA A 10 -9.11 -1.23 6.78
CA ALA A 10 -9.35 -1.02 8.20
C ALA A 10 -10.75 -0.44 8.49
N VAL A 11 -11.21 0.55 7.71
CA VAL A 11 -12.52 1.19 7.93
C VAL A 11 -13.70 0.41 7.36
N THR A 12 -13.46 -0.61 6.52
CA THR A 12 -14.50 -1.47 5.94
C THR A 12 -14.55 -2.86 6.56
N GLY A 13 -13.68 -3.17 7.53
CA GLY A 13 -13.60 -4.50 8.16
C GLY A 13 -13.18 -5.59 7.17
N THR A 14 -12.31 -5.27 6.21
CA THR A 14 -11.75 -6.21 5.24
C THR A 14 -10.24 -6.39 5.43
N VAL A 15 -9.65 -7.37 4.73
CA VAL A 15 -8.21 -7.63 4.77
C VAL A 15 -7.56 -7.03 3.51
N GLY A 16 -6.76 -5.98 3.68
CA GLY A 16 -6.03 -5.31 2.60
C GLY A 16 -4.52 -5.40 2.80
N VAL A 17 -3.81 -5.93 1.80
CA VAL A 17 -2.36 -6.14 1.86
C VAL A 17 -1.67 -5.24 0.83
N LYS A 18 -0.75 -4.40 1.31
CA LYS A 18 0.24 -3.75 0.45
C LYS A 18 1.51 -4.62 0.45
N PRO A 19 1.80 -5.40 -0.60
CA PRO A 19 2.94 -6.30 -0.62
C PRO A 19 4.28 -5.53 -0.63
N THR A 20 5.38 -6.28 -0.68
CA THR A 20 6.71 -5.73 -0.94
C THR A 20 6.70 -5.01 -2.30
N TYR A 21 7.33 -3.84 -2.36
CA TYR A 21 7.44 -3.07 -3.61
C TYR A 21 8.11 -3.92 -4.69
N GLY A 22 7.55 -3.92 -5.91
CA GLY A 22 8.02 -4.75 -7.01
C GLY A 22 7.54 -6.21 -7.02
N THR A 23 6.78 -6.67 -6.00
CA THR A 23 6.19 -8.03 -6.01
C THR A 23 5.04 -8.16 -7.01
N VAL A 24 4.24 -7.12 -7.14
CA VAL A 24 3.17 -7.03 -8.14
C VAL A 24 3.57 -5.96 -9.14
N SER A 25 3.56 -6.30 -10.42
CA SER A 25 3.88 -5.38 -11.51
C SER A 25 3.03 -4.12 -11.46
N ARG A 26 3.65 -2.99 -11.78
CA ARG A 26 2.98 -1.70 -11.99
C ARG A 26 2.69 -1.44 -13.47
N TYR A 27 3.09 -2.33 -14.38
CA TYR A 27 2.75 -2.19 -15.80
C TYR A 27 1.22 -2.17 -15.97
N GLY A 28 0.70 -1.10 -16.59
CA GLY A 28 -0.75 -0.88 -16.74
C GLY A 28 -1.42 -0.17 -15.55
N VAL A 29 -0.72 0.06 -14.43
CA VAL A 29 -1.22 0.87 -13.32
C VAL A 29 -0.97 2.34 -13.63
N ILE A 30 -2.01 3.16 -13.52
CA ILE A 30 -1.85 4.62 -13.64
C ILE A 30 -0.99 5.12 -12.48
N ALA A 31 0.18 5.65 -12.81
CA ALA A 31 1.14 6.13 -11.83
C ALA A 31 0.61 7.34 -11.05
N MET A 32 0.77 7.29 -9.72
CA MET A 32 0.67 8.41 -8.81
C MET A 32 2.08 8.80 -8.35
N ALA A 33 2.66 8.05 -7.40
CA ALA A 33 4.05 8.20 -6.99
C ALA A 33 4.78 6.89 -7.27
N SER A 34 5.52 6.87 -8.37
CA SER A 34 6.21 5.70 -8.92
C SER A 34 7.02 4.93 -7.88
N SER A 35 7.72 5.62 -6.97
CA SER A 35 8.53 4.97 -5.92
C SER A 35 7.72 4.38 -4.75
N LEU A 36 6.44 4.74 -4.64
CA LEU A 36 5.56 4.38 -3.52
C LEU A 36 4.36 3.55 -3.94
N ASP A 37 4.03 3.53 -5.23
CA ASP A 37 2.90 2.79 -5.78
C ASP A 37 3.15 1.30 -5.64
N THR A 38 2.17 0.58 -5.08
CA THR A 38 2.27 -0.86 -4.87
C THR A 38 0.87 -1.43 -4.93
N PRO A 39 0.47 -2.02 -6.07
CA PRO A 39 -0.79 -2.73 -6.17
C PRO A 39 -0.83 -3.88 -5.18
N GLY A 40 -2.01 -4.19 -4.66
CA GLY A 40 -2.18 -5.27 -3.69
C GLY A 40 -3.64 -5.66 -3.51
N PRO A 41 -3.90 -6.88 -3.02
CA PRO A 41 -5.24 -7.42 -2.92
C PRO A 41 -6.01 -6.91 -1.70
N MET A 42 -7.34 -6.89 -1.84
CA MET A 42 -8.30 -6.72 -0.75
C MET A 42 -9.37 -7.80 -0.85
N ALA A 43 -9.67 -8.49 0.25
CA ALA A 43 -10.75 -9.47 0.33
C ALA A 43 -11.34 -9.56 1.75
N ARG A 44 -12.33 -10.43 1.95
CA ARG A 44 -13.01 -10.58 3.26
C ARG A 44 -12.23 -11.44 4.26
N THR A 45 -11.33 -12.31 3.78
CA THR A 45 -10.58 -13.23 4.63
C THR A 45 -9.10 -13.17 4.31
N VAL A 46 -8.24 -13.52 5.28
CA VAL A 46 -6.78 -13.57 5.08
C VAL A 46 -6.41 -14.55 3.97
N LEU A 47 -7.08 -15.72 3.91
CA LEU A 47 -6.83 -16.72 2.87
C LEU A 47 -7.23 -16.24 1.47
N ASP A 48 -8.39 -15.59 1.33
CA ASP A 48 -8.80 -15.04 0.02
C ASP A 48 -7.85 -13.95 -0.46
N THR A 49 -7.42 -13.06 0.45
CA THR A 49 -6.44 -12.02 0.13
C THR A 49 -5.09 -12.63 -0.28
N ALA A 50 -4.66 -13.71 0.37
CA ALA A 50 -3.44 -14.43 0.02
C ALA A 50 -3.54 -15.19 -1.32
N LEU A 51 -4.69 -15.80 -1.62
CA LEU A 51 -4.94 -16.42 -2.92
C LEU A 51 -4.91 -15.39 -4.05
N LEU A 52 -5.52 -14.22 -3.85
CA LEU A 52 -5.43 -13.12 -4.81
C LEU A 52 -3.99 -12.61 -4.96
N HIS A 53 -3.25 -12.52 -3.85
CA HIS A 53 -1.83 -12.15 -3.89
C HIS A 53 -1.04 -13.11 -4.79
N ASP A 54 -1.21 -14.42 -4.64
CA ASP A 54 -0.47 -15.40 -5.42
C ASP A 54 -0.79 -15.35 -6.93
N VAL A 55 -2.00 -14.91 -7.30
CA VAL A 55 -2.36 -14.65 -8.70
C VAL A 55 -1.71 -13.36 -9.23
N MET A 56 -1.64 -12.32 -8.41
CA MET A 56 -1.09 -11.01 -8.79
C MET A 56 0.44 -10.97 -8.79
N ALA A 57 1.07 -11.73 -7.89
CA ALA A 57 2.50 -11.70 -7.63
C ALA A 57 3.27 -12.41 -8.76
N SER A 58 3.77 -11.62 -9.71
CA SER A 58 4.63 -12.13 -10.77
C SER A 58 5.72 -11.15 -11.16
N TYR A 59 6.84 -11.74 -11.59
CA TYR A 59 7.87 -11.01 -12.31
C TYR A 59 7.29 -10.60 -13.65
N ASP A 60 7.51 -9.36 -14.02
CA ASP A 60 7.04 -8.80 -15.27
C ASP A 60 8.18 -8.07 -15.99
N PRO A 61 8.62 -8.54 -17.17
CA PRO A 61 9.68 -7.88 -17.93
C PRO A 61 9.25 -6.50 -18.47
N LEU A 62 7.97 -6.15 -18.45
CA LEU A 62 7.46 -4.83 -18.84
C LEU A 62 7.53 -3.79 -17.70
N ASP A 63 7.83 -4.23 -16.48
CA ASP A 63 8.08 -3.37 -15.32
C ASP A 63 9.53 -3.54 -14.85
N SER A 64 10.37 -2.55 -15.13
CA SER A 64 11.78 -2.54 -14.74
C SER A 64 12.01 -2.52 -13.21
N THR A 65 10.96 -2.29 -12.42
CA THR A 65 11.00 -2.33 -10.95
C THR A 65 10.45 -3.62 -10.37
N SER A 66 10.00 -4.56 -11.23
CA SER A 66 9.52 -5.87 -10.81
C SER A 66 10.68 -6.72 -10.28
N LEU A 67 10.47 -7.34 -9.12
CA LEU A 67 11.45 -8.20 -8.46
C LEU A 67 11.26 -9.64 -8.92
N SER A 68 12.30 -10.21 -9.53
CA SER A 68 12.28 -11.60 -10.00
C SER A 68 12.25 -12.61 -8.85
N ASP A 69 12.79 -12.23 -7.69
CA ASP A 69 12.92 -13.02 -6.47
C ASP A 69 11.89 -12.63 -5.38
N ALA A 70 10.85 -11.88 -5.74
CA ALA A 70 9.80 -11.51 -4.81
C ALA A 70 9.19 -12.75 -4.11
N PRO A 71 8.89 -12.70 -2.80
CA PRO A 71 8.20 -13.77 -2.09
C PRO A 71 6.85 -14.11 -2.72
N ARG A 72 6.52 -15.40 -2.80
CA ARG A 72 5.27 -15.94 -3.35
C ARG A 72 4.77 -17.12 -2.52
N GLY A 73 3.55 -17.58 -2.79
CA GLY A 73 2.96 -18.73 -2.09
C GLY A 73 2.36 -18.34 -0.74
N MET A 74 1.83 -17.12 -0.65
CA MET A 74 1.24 -16.61 0.60
C MET A 74 0.04 -17.44 1.02
N ALA A 75 -0.71 -18.04 0.10
CA ALA A 75 -1.84 -18.90 0.44
C ALA A 75 -1.39 -20.16 1.20
N GLU A 76 -0.24 -20.75 0.85
CA GLU A 76 0.33 -21.89 1.56
C GLU A 76 0.78 -21.50 2.97
N VAL A 77 1.45 -20.36 3.11
CA VAL A 77 1.84 -19.80 4.42
C VAL A 77 0.62 -19.61 5.32
N VAL A 78 -0.46 -19.02 4.79
CA VAL A 78 -1.69 -18.82 5.56
C VAL A 78 -2.34 -20.14 5.96
N ARG A 79 -2.36 -21.14 5.07
CA ARG A 79 -2.90 -22.48 5.41
C ARG A 79 -2.08 -23.16 6.51
N ALA A 80 -0.75 -23.08 6.44
CA ALA A 80 0.12 -23.62 7.47
C ALA A 80 -0.13 -22.93 8.83
N ALA A 81 -0.25 -21.60 8.84
CA ALA A 81 -0.55 -20.84 10.04
C ALA A 81 -1.90 -21.22 10.68
N GLN A 82 -2.93 -21.51 9.86
CA GLN A 82 -4.25 -21.94 10.34
C GLN A 82 -4.25 -23.33 10.99
N ALA A 83 -3.35 -24.22 10.58
CA ALA A 83 -3.29 -25.59 11.10
C ALA A 83 -2.65 -25.69 12.49
N GLY A 84 -1.61 -24.88 12.76
CA GLY A 84 -0.85 -24.95 14.02
C GLY A 84 -1.33 -23.96 15.09
N ARG A 85 -1.62 -22.71 14.72
CA ARG A 85 -1.93 -21.59 15.62
C ARG A 85 -0.98 -21.41 16.82
N ASP A 86 0.20 -22.02 16.77
CA ASP A 86 1.28 -21.89 17.74
C ASP A 86 2.30 -20.88 17.18
N LEU A 87 2.53 -19.81 17.93
CA LEU A 87 3.45 -18.74 17.61
C LEU A 87 4.73 -18.80 18.47
N THR A 88 4.98 -19.93 19.17
CA THR A 88 6.20 -20.13 19.95
C THR A 88 7.44 -19.85 19.10
N GLY A 89 8.27 -18.90 19.57
CA GLY A 89 9.49 -18.47 18.89
C GLY A 89 9.30 -17.30 17.93
N LEU A 90 8.07 -16.86 17.65
CA LEU A 90 7.81 -15.61 16.94
C LEU A 90 8.06 -14.42 17.87
N ARG A 91 8.79 -13.42 17.38
CA ARG A 91 9.00 -12.13 18.07
C ARG A 91 8.29 -11.02 17.31
N VAL A 92 7.47 -10.24 18.01
CA VAL A 92 6.67 -9.15 17.44
C VAL A 92 7.11 -7.84 18.09
N GLY A 93 7.60 -6.91 17.27
CA GLY A 93 7.96 -5.57 17.70
C GLY A 93 6.76 -4.63 17.76
N VAL A 94 6.49 -4.04 18.92
CA VAL A 94 5.52 -2.93 19.08
C VAL A 94 6.28 -1.62 19.05
N ILE A 95 5.94 -0.77 18.08
CA ILE A 95 6.62 0.51 17.86
C ILE A 95 6.11 1.52 18.90
N ALA A 96 6.98 1.96 19.79
CA ALA A 96 6.63 2.87 20.88
C ALA A 96 5.98 4.16 20.39
N GLU A 97 6.45 4.71 19.27
CA GLU A 97 5.93 5.94 18.67
C GLU A 97 4.51 5.79 18.06
N LEU A 98 3.99 4.56 17.94
CA LEU A 98 2.64 4.26 17.45
C LEU A 98 1.69 3.70 18.52
N ASP A 99 2.18 3.50 19.75
CA ASP A 99 1.41 2.89 20.84
C ASP A 99 0.64 3.93 21.66
N GLY A 100 -0.16 4.75 20.96
CA GLY A 100 -0.98 5.82 21.54
C GLY A 100 -0.41 7.23 21.35
N GLY A 101 -1.01 8.19 22.06
CA GLY A 101 -0.72 9.62 21.93
C GLY A 101 -1.89 10.42 21.37
N GLU A 102 -1.63 11.67 20.98
CA GLU A 102 -2.63 12.54 20.37
C GLU A 102 -3.11 11.96 19.03
N GLY A 103 -4.41 12.00 18.77
CA GLY A 103 -5.01 11.54 17.51
C GLY A 103 -5.48 10.08 17.49
N TYR A 104 -5.22 9.30 18.54
CA TYR A 104 -5.74 7.93 18.67
C TYR A 104 -7.10 7.89 19.37
N HIS A 105 -8.05 7.17 18.78
CA HIS A 105 -9.32 6.87 19.44
C HIS A 105 -9.13 5.71 20.43
N SER A 106 -9.67 5.82 21.64
CA SER A 106 -9.47 4.81 22.72
C SER A 106 -9.85 3.39 22.27
N GLY A 107 -11.01 3.22 21.64
CA GLY A 107 -11.45 1.91 21.15
C GLY A 107 -10.52 1.27 20.10
N VAL A 108 -9.71 2.06 19.38
CA VAL A 108 -8.68 1.52 18.46
C VAL A 108 -7.51 0.97 19.26
N LEU A 109 -7.06 1.70 20.28
CA LEU A 109 -5.99 1.25 21.18
C LEU A 109 -6.40 0.00 21.96
N ASP A 110 -7.61 -0.01 22.51
CA ASP A 110 -8.16 -1.17 23.23
C ASP A 110 -8.18 -2.40 22.32
N SER A 111 -8.63 -2.25 21.06
CA SER A 111 -8.64 -3.33 20.08
C SER A 111 -7.23 -3.78 19.66
N PHE A 112 -6.27 -2.85 19.58
CA PHE A 112 -4.88 -3.15 19.26
C PHE A 112 -4.22 -3.95 20.39
N HIS A 113 -4.36 -3.51 21.64
CA HIS A 113 -3.82 -4.22 22.80
C HIS A 113 -4.48 -5.58 23.00
N ALA A 114 -5.79 -5.71 22.78
CA ALA A 114 -6.47 -7.01 22.79
C ALA A 114 -5.89 -7.98 21.74
N ALA A 115 -5.49 -7.49 20.56
CA ALA A 115 -4.82 -8.31 19.56
C ALA A 115 -3.41 -8.74 19.99
N LEU A 116 -2.66 -7.89 20.72
CA LEU A 116 -1.36 -8.26 21.28
C LEU A 116 -1.49 -9.37 22.32
N THR A 117 -2.48 -9.29 23.22
CA THR A 117 -2.75 -10.36 24.19
C THR A 117 -3.04 -11.69 23.50
N LEU A 118 -3.84 -11.70 22.42
CA LEU A 118 -4.10 -12.92 21.64
C LEU A 118 -2.84 -13.50 21.00
N LEU A 119 -1.85 -12.67 20.61
CA LEU A 119 -0.57 -13.13 20.10
C LEU A 119 0.30 -13.75 21.21
N GLU A 120 0.35 -13.13 22.39
CA GLU A 120 1.06 -13.65 23.56
C GLU A 120 0.48 -14.98 24.04
N GLU A 121 -0.85 -15.09 24.12
CA GLU A 121 -1.56 -16.33 24.46
C GLU A 121 -1.27 -17.46 23.47
N ALA A 122 -1.00 -17.11 22.21
CA ALA A 122 -0.58 -18.06 21.18
C ALA A 122 0.92 -18.38 21.21
N GLY A 123 1.70 -17.81 22.14
CA GLY A 123 3.12 -18.11 22.36
C GLY A 123 4.11 -17.13 21.72
N ALA A 124 3.63 -16.04 21.10
CA ALA A 124 4.51 -15.00 20.58
C ALA A 124 5.15 -14.19 21.72
N VAL A 125 6.36 -13.69 21.49
CA VAL A 125 7.04 -12.76 22.38
C VAL A 125 6.85 -11.35 21.86
N ILE A 126 6.21 -10.49 22.65
CA ILE A 126 6.02 -9.08 22.32
C ILE A 126 7.17 -8.27 22.92
N GLU A 127 7.79 -7.42 22.10
CA GLU A 127 8.87 -6.54 22.53
C GLU A 127 8.62 -5.12 22.04
N THR A 128 8.80 -4.13 22.91
CA THR A 128 8.75 -2.73 22.50
C THR A 128 10.04 -2.34 21.78
N VAL A 129 9.90 -1.68 20.63
CA VAL A 129 11.00 -1.14 19.83
C VAL A 129 10.75 0.34 19.54
N SER A 130 11.82 1.08 19.27
CA SER A 130 11.74 2.51 18.90
C SER A 130 12.15 2.71 17.45
N LEU A 131 11.33 3.46 16.72
CA LEU A 131 11.62 3.97 15.38
C LEU A 131 11.59 5.50 15.43
N PRO A 132 12.68 6.15 15.88
CA PRO A 132 12.65 7.57 16.25
C PRO A 132 12.39 8.51 15.06
N HIS A 133 12.62 8.06 13.82
CA HIS A 133 12.39 8.86 12.62
C HIS A 133 10.96 8.75 12.07
N LEU A 134 10.07 8.01 12.75
CA LEU A 134 8.71 7.80 12.26
C LEU A 134 7.88 9.09 12.25
N GLU A 135 8.22 10.05 13.11
CA GLU A 135 7.60 11.38 13.11
C GLU A 135 7.72 12.09 11.75
N TYR A 136 8.81 11.87 11.01
CA TYR A 136 9.05 12.48 9.71
C TYR A 136 8.39 11.75 8.54
N ALA A 137 7.72 10.61 8.79
CA ALA A 137 7.21 9.77 7.71
C ALA A 137 6.15 10.49 6.86
N LEU A 138 5.28 11.28 7.49
CA LEU A 138 4.28 12.07 6.77
C LEU A 138 4.93 13.22 6.00
N ASP A 139 5.88 13.93 6.59
CA ASP A 139 6.59 15.03 5.93
C ASP A 139 7.33 14.53 4.69
N ALA A 140 8.08 13.44 4.83
CA ALA A 140 8.76 12.81 3.71
C ALA A 140 7.78 12.34 2.63
N TYR A 141 6.66 11.73 3.02
CA TYR A 141 5.61 11.33 2.08
C TYR A 141 5.03 12.51 1.30
N TYR A 142 4.68 13.60 1.99
CA TYR A 142 4.11 14.80 1.37
C TYR A 142 5.12 15.65 0.60
N LEU A 143 6.41 15.36 0.71
CA LEU A 143 7.44 15.90 -0.19
C LEU A 143 7.58 15.03 -1.44
N ILE A 144 7.75 13.71 -1.27
CA ILE A 144 8.03 12.77 -2.36
C ILE A 144 6.81 12.60 -3.27
N MET A 145 5.64 12.33 -2.70
CA MET A 145 4.45 11.99 -3.47
C MET A 145 4.03 13.13 -4.40
N PRO A 146 3.90 14.40 -3.97
CA PRO A 146 3.54 15.49 -4.86
C PRO A 146 4.59 15.77 -5.94
N ALA A 147 5.89 15.65 -5.61
CA ALA A 147 6.96 15.82 -6.58
C ALA A 147 6.83 14.79 -7.71
N GLU A 148 6.65 13.51 -7.39
CA GLU A 148 6.48 12.46 -8.40
C GLU A 148 5.17 12.59 -9.18
N VAL A 149 4.07 12.92 -8.50
CA VAL A 149 2.76 13.15 -9.13
C VAL A 149 2.86 14.28 -10.16
N SER A 150 3.55 15.39 -9.83
CA SER A 150 3.72 16.52 -10.75
C SER A 150 4.41 16.12 -12.06
N SER A 151 5.32 15.15 -12.01
CA SER A 151 6.00 14.61 -13.19
C SER A 151 5.15 13.55 -13.90
N ASN A 152 4.60 12.59 -13.16
CA ASN A 152 3.85 11.46 -13.71
C ASN A 152 2.58 11.90 -14.45
N LEU A 153 1.88 12.90 -13.92
CA LEU A 153 0.62 13.41 -14.47
C LEU A 153 0.82 14.42 -15.61
N ALA A 154 2.04 14.90 -15.85
CA ALA A 154 2.33 15.85 -16.95
C ALA A 154 1.97 15.32 -18.35
N ARG A 155 1.76 14.00 -18.48
CA ARG A 155 1.30 13.35 -19.72
C ARG A 155 -0.16 13.61 -20.07
N TYR A 156 -0.97 14.07 -19.13
CA TYR A 156 -2.40 14.35 -19.33
C TYR A 156 -2.57 15.75 -19.92
N ASP A 157 -2.39 15.84 -21.23
CA ASP A 157 -2.36 17.09 -22.00
C ASP A 157 -3.52 17.21 -23.02
N GLY A 158 -4.42 16.23 -23.06
CA GLY A 158 -5.55 16.17 -24.01
C GLY A 158 -5.15 15.95 -25.48
N MET A 159 -3.86 15.70 -25.75
CA MET A 159 -3.35 15.58 -27.12
C MET A 159 -3.47 14.17 -27.68
N ARG A 160 -3.16 13.15 -26.86
CA ARG A 160 -3.18 11.74 -27.29
C ARG A 160 -4.42 10.99 -26.80
N TYR A 161 -4.94 11.35 -25.64
CA TYR A 161 -6.07 10.68 -24.98
C TYR A 161 -6.64 11.59 -23.88
N GLY A 162 -7.79 11.18 -23.32
CA GLY A 162 -8.47 11.91 -22.25
C GLY A 162 -9.45 12.96 -22.78
N LEU A 163 -9.83 13.89 -21.90
CA LEU A 163 -10.65 15.03 -22.28
C LEU A 163 -9.87 15.90 -23.27
N ARG A 164 -10.54 16.35 -24.33
CA ARG A 164 -10.00 17.31 -25.29
C ARG A 164 -11.03 18.41 -25.47
N VAL A 165 -10.68 19.62 -25.06
CA VAL A 165 -11.54 20.79 -25.23
C VAL A 165 -10.97 21.61 -26.39
N GLU A 166 -11.77 21.79 -27.44
CA GLU A 166 -11.39 22.70 -28.52
C GLU A 166 -11.61 24.16 -28.06
N PRO A 167 -10.64 25.06 -28.29
CA PRO A 167 -10.78 26.46 -27.92
C PRO A 167 -11.92 27.10 -28.71
N THR A 168 -12.76 27.89 -28.02
CA THR A 168 -13.93 28.54 -28.63
C THR A 168 -13.57 29.79 -29.45
N SER A 169 -12.34 30.27 -29.34
CA SER A 169 -11.80 31.40 -30.12
C SER A 169 -10.31 31.24 -30.37
N GLY A 170 -9.82 31.83 -31.46
CA GLY A 170 -8.41 31.74 -31.87
C GLY A 170 -8.08 30.46 -32.65
N PRO A 171 -6.82 30.30 -33.09
CA PRO A 171 -6.38 29.12 -33.83
C PRO A 171 -6.30 27.89 -32.93
N VAL A 172 -6.67 26.72 -33.46
CA VAL A 172 -6.52 25.43 -32.77
C VAL A 172 -5.06 24.98 -32.83
N THR A 173 -4.30 25.31 -31.80
CA THR A 173 -2.89 24.91 -31.60
C THR A 173 -2.76 23.97 -30.41
N ALA A 174 -1.64 23.25 -30.29
CA ALA A 174 -1.37 22.40 -29.12
C ALA A 174 -1.44 23.19 -27.80
N GLU A 175 -0.85 24.39 -27.77
CA GLU A 175 -0.87 25.27 -26.59
C GLU A 175 -2.30 25.68 -26.20
N THR A 176 -3.12 26.11 -27.17
CA THR A 176 -4.51 26.55 -26.90
C THR A 176 -5.41 25.40 -26.48
N VAL A 177 -5.19 24.18 -26.98
CA VAL A 177 -5.92 22.97 -26.55
C VAL A 177 -5.49 22.54 -25.15
N MET A 178 -4.18 22.55 -24.85
CA MET A 178 -3.64 22.22 -23.52
C MET A 178 -4.10 23.24 -22.46
N ALA A 179 -4.22 24.52 -22.81
CA ALA A 179 -4.72 25.55 -21.90
C ALA A 179 -6.24 25.47 -21.66
N ALA A 180 -6.99 24.93 -22.63
CA ALA A 180 -8.44 24.80 -22.54
C ALA A 180 -8.91 23.51 -21.85
N THR A 181 -8.04 22.51 -21.76
CA THR A 181 -8.31 21.17 -21.17
C THR A 181 -7.87 21.13 -19.72
#